data_AF-A0A077P9K1-F1
#
_entry.id   AF-A0A077P9K1-F1
#
_cell.length_a   1.000
_cell.length_b   1.000
_cell.length_c   1.000
_cell.angle_alpha   90.00
_cell.angle_beta   90.00
_cell.angle_gamma   90.00
#
_symmetry.space_group_name_H-M   'P 1'
#
loop_
_entity.id
_entity.type
_entity.pdbx_description
1 polymer ?
#
loop_
_entity_poly.entity_id
_entity_poly.type
_entity_poly.pdbx_seq_one_letter_code
_entity_poly.pdbx_strand_id
1 'polypeptide(L)'
;MSLHVSFRHTDIPELMLNGSTLSDAGFSADALFHISQFSNEIIISLVDPDVDLVSLIHEVEDHADQGIDNIRENGELYIAGDWLTSSQLVEQPINIEVTPGKIILKPKLTELLD
;
A
#
# COMPACT_ATOMS: atom_id res chain seq x y z
N MET A 1 -8.44 3.14 -17.91
CA MET A 1 -7.94 2.86 -16.55
C MET A 1 -6.85 1.82 -16.66
N SER A 2 -5.65 2.12 -16.19
CA SER A 2 -4.53 1.19 -16.13
C SER A 2 -3.95 1.17 -14.72
N LEU A 3 -3.55 -0.02 -14.27
CA LEU A 3 -2.80 -0.23 -13.05
C LEU A 3 -1.69 -1.22 -13.37
N HIS A 4 -0.45 -0.81 -13.17
CA HIS A 4 0.70 -1.70 -13.27
C HIS A 4 1.23 -1.97 -11.87
N VAL A 5 1.62 -3.22 -11.67
CA VAL A 5 2.11 -3.74 -10.41
C VAL A 5 3.48 -4.33 -10.67
N SER A 6 4.47 -3.90 -9.91
CA SER A 6 5.83 -4.43 -9.99
C SER A 6 6.30 -4.82 -8.60
N PHE A 7 6.94 -5.98 -8.51
CA PHE A 7 7.55 -6.49 -7.30
C PHE A 7 9.06 -6.58 -7.49
N ARG A 8 9.82 -6.25 -6.44
CA ARG A 8 11.25 -6.51 -6.40
C ARG A 8 11.57 -7.36 -5.19
N HIS A 9 12.18 -8.51 -5.46
CA HIS A 9 12.67 -9.45 -4.46
C HIS A 9 14.12 -9.10 -4.13
N THR A 10 14.31 -8.03 -3.36
CA THR A 10 15.61 -7.75 -2.74
C THR A 10 15.64 -8.36 -1.33
N ASP A 11 16.70 -8.09 -0.56
CA ASP A 11 16.74 -8.47 0.87
C ASP A 11 15.55 -7.88 1.65
N ILE A 12 15.02 -6.74 1.19
CA ILE A 12 13.75 -6.16 1.64
C ILE A 12 12.78 -6.20 0.46
N PRO A 13 11.61 -6.86 0.56
CA PRO A 13 10.67 -6.90 -0.55
C PRO A 13 10.10 -5.49 -0.81
N GLU A 14 9.89 -5.18 -2.08
CA GLU A 14 9.33 -3.90 -2.54
C GLU A 14 8.13 -4.14 -3.46
N LEU A 15 7.11 -3.30 -3.33
CA LEU A 15 5.95 -3.23 -4.20
C LEU A 15 5.79 -1.81 -4.76
N MET A 16 5.62 -1.73 -6.07
CA MET A 16 5.39 -0.48 -6.80
C MET A 16 4.07 -0.57 -7.56
N LEU A 17 3.21 0.43 -7.37
CA LEU A 17 1.98 0.62 -8.13
C LEU A 17 2.06 1.92 -8.93
N ASN A 18 1.64 1.87 -10.19
CA ASN A 18 1.51 3.07 -11.03
C ASN A 18 0.38 2.92 -12.06
N GLY A 19 0.02 4.02 -12.71
CA GLY A 19 -1.02 4.05 -13.74
C GLY A 19 -2.19 4.96 -13.37
N SER A 20 -3.07 5.21 -14.33
CA SER A 20 -4.14 6.21 -14.16
C SER A 20 -5.17 5.84 -13.09
N THR A 21 -5.30 4.56 -12.75
CA THR A 21 -6.21 4.11 -11.68
C THR A 21 -5.87 4.73 -10.32
N LEU A 22 -4.58 5.02 -10.04
CA LEU A 22 -4.17 5.67 -8.79
C LEU A 22 -4.64 7.13 -8.72
N SER A 23 -4.34 7.91 -9.76
CA SER A 23 -4.75 9.31 -9.83
C SER A 23 -6.28 9.46 -9.87
N ASP A 24 -6.98 8.56 -10.57
CA ASP A 24 -8.45 8.52 -10.63
C ASP A 24 -9.06 8.26 -9.23
N ALA A 25 -8.33 7.56 -8.36
CA ALA A 25 -8.70 7.30 -6.97
C ALA A 25 -8.20 8.37 -5.99
N GLY A 26 -7.52 9.43 -6.46
CA GLY A 26 -7.05 10.55 -5.64
C GLY A 26 -5.61 10.44 -5.14
N PHE A 27 -4.88 9.36 -5.47
CA PHE A 27 -3.46 9.22 -5.14
C PHE A 27 -2.61 10.03 -6.13
N SER A 28 -2.44 11.32 -5.85
CA SER A 28 -1.60 12.23 -6.61
C SER A 28 -0.18 12.32 -6.04
N ALA A 29 0.77 12.83 -6.83
CA ALA A 29 2.12 13.13 -6.36
C ALA A 29 2.12 13.91 -5.04
N ASP A 30 3.04 13.57 -4.15
CA ASP A 30 3.24 14.14 -2.82
C ASP A 30 2.07 13.98 -1.83
N ALA A 31 0.99 13.30 -2.22
CA ALA A 31 -0.10 12.97 -1.30
C ALA A 31 0.40 11.99 -0.23
N LEU A 32 0.12 12.30 1.03
CA LEU A 32 0.40 11.39 2.14
C LEU A 32 -0.60 10.24 2.15
N PHE A 33 -0.10 9.06 2.46
CA PHE A 33 -0.92 7.89 2.70
C PHE A 33 -0.48 7.15 3.96
N HIS A 34 -1.47 6.57 4.62
CA HIS A 34 -1.32 5.72 5.77
C HIS A 34 -1.41 4.26 5.35
N ILE A 35 -0.49 3.45 5.84
CA ILE A 35 -0.37 2.02 5.58
C ILE A 35 -0.75 1.31 6.87
N SER A 36 -1.69 0.38 6.79
CA SER A 36 -2.09 -0.46 7.90
C SER A 36 -2.10 -1.91 7.47
N GLN A 37 -1.39 -2.75 8.20
CA GLN A 37 -1.40 -4.19 8.01
C GLN A 37 -2.45 -4.82 8.93
N PHE A 38 -3.40 -5.55 8.34
CA PHE A 38 -4.40 -6.30 9.09
C PHE A 38 -4.50 -7.72 8.57
N SER A 39 -4.09 -8.69 9.40
CA SER A 39 -3.95 -10.09 8.98
C SER A 39 -3.05 -10.19 7.74
N ASN A 40 -3.54 -10.75 6.64
CA ASN A 40 -2.80 -10.89 5.39
C ASN A 40 -3.11 -9.74 4.41
N GLU A 41 -3.74 -8.67 4.86
CA GLU A 41 -4.09 -7.52 4.03
C GLU A 41 -3.21 -6.33 4.36
N ILE A 42 -2.80 -5.59 3.32
CA ILE A 42 -2.25 -4.24 3.48
C ILE A 42 -3.30 -3.26 2.98
N ILE A 43 -3.71 -2.36 3.86
CA ILE A 43 -4.67 -1.30 3.60
C ILE A 43 -3.89 0.00 3.48
N ILE A 44 -4.05 0.68 2.36
CA ILE A 44 -3.43 1.98 2.10
C ILE A 44 -4.55 3.01 1.95
N SER A 45 -4.54 4.03 2.79
CA SER A 45 -5.56 5.07 2.81
C SER A 45 -4.91 6.44 2.64
N LEU A 46 -5.50 7.32 1.83
CA LEU A 46 -5.05 8.71 1.78
C LEU A 46 -5.22 9.36 3.15
N VAL A 47 -4.21 10.12 3.54
CA VAL A 47 -4.26 10.94 4.74
C VAL A 47 -5.04 12.21 4.42
N ASP A 48 -6.00 12.56 5.27
CA ASP A 48 -6.75 13.80 5.15
C ASP A 48 -5.79 15.00 5.36
N PRO A 49 -5.76 16.00 4.46
CA PRO A 49 -4.90 17.18 4.63
C PRO A 49 -5.18 17.97 5.92
N ASP A 50 -6.39 17.85 6.49
CA ASP A 50 -6.79 18.53 7.73
C ASP A 50 -6.48 17.70 8.99
N VAL A 51 -5.91 16.49 8.86
CA VAL A 51 -5.53 15.68 10.01
C VAL A 51 -4.39 16.32 10.80
N ASP A 52 -4.37 16.12 12.12
CA ASP A 52 -3.18 16.43 12.91
C ASP A 52 -2.08 15.39 12.60
N LEU A 53 -1.21 15.74 11.66
CA LEU A 53 -0.12 14.89 11.21
C LEU A 53 0.84 14.50 12.35
N VAL A 54 1.06 15.38 13.33
CA VAL A 54 1.96 15.08 14.46
C VAL A 54 1.36 13.96 15.32
N SER A 55 0.07 14.04 15.61
CA SER A 55 -0.64 13.00 16.34
C SER A 55 -0.67 11.69 15.57
N LEU A 56 -0.91 11.74 14.25
CA LEU A 56 -0.91 10.55 13.39
C LEU A 56 0.47 9.87 13.34
N ILE A 57 1.56 10.64 13.20
CA ILE A 57 2.92 10.10 13.20
C ILE A 57 3.21 9.41 14.54
N HIS A 58 2.90 10.04 15.67
CA HIS A 58 3.12 9.43 16.98
C HIS A 58 2.31 8.15 17.18
N GLU A 59 1.08 8.09 16.68
CA GLU A 59 0.27 6.85 16.72
C GLU A 59 0.95 5.74 15.91
N VAL A 60 1.46 6.05 14.72
CA VAL A 60 2.09 5.08 13.84
C VAL A 60 3.45 4.60 14.34
N GLU A 61 4.26 5.47 14.96
CA GLU A 61 5.62 5.13 15.44
C GLU A 61 5.65 3.97 16.45
N ASP A 62 4.58 3.80 17.24
CA ASP A 62 4.48 2.74 18.25
C ASP A 62 3.93 1.40 17.69
N HIS A 63 3.55 1.36 16.41
CA HIS A 63 2.87 0.22 15.79
C HIS A 63 3.62 -0.31 14.56
N ALA A 64 4.28 -1.47 14.70
CA ALA A 64 5.04 -2.10 13.62
C ALA A 64 4.20 -2.54 12.42
N ASP A 65 2.87 -2.64 12.59
CA ASP A 65 1.89 -2.93 11.56
C ASP A 65 1.36 -1.67 10.84
N GLN A 66 1.89 -0.49 11.18
CA GLN A 66 1.46 0.78 10.61
C GLN A 66 2.65 1.51 9.96
N GLY A 67 2.35 2.43 9.04
CA GLY A 67 3.35 3.26 8.38
C GLY A 67 2.75 4.48 7.70
N ILE A 68 3.54 5.53 7.50
CA ILE A 68 3.14 6.71 6.73
C ILE A 68 4.22 6.93 5.68
N ASP A 69 3.80 7.16 4.45
CA ASP A 69 4.68 7.51 3.34
C ASP A 69 3.94 8.44 2.37
N ASN A 70 4.65 9.00 1.40
CA ASN A 70 4.10 9.86 0.38
C ASN A 70 4.14 9.19 -1.00
N ILE A 71 3.14 9.49 -1.82
CA ILE A 71 3.20 9.17 -3.25
C ILE A 71 4.40 9.90 -3.84
N ARG A 72 5.22 9.19 -4.61
CA ARG A 72 6.41 9.76 -5.23
C ARG A 72 6.03 10.87 -6.20
N GLU A 73 6.96 11.79 -6.47
CA GLU A 73 6.76 12.91 -7.40
C GLU A 73 6.27 12.46 -8.80
N ASN A 74 6.64 11.25 -9.23
CA ASN A 74 6.22 10.67 -10.51
C ASN A 74 4.84 9.99 -10.49
N GLY A 75 4.11 10.07 -9.37
CA GLY A 75 2.79 9.44 -9.17
C GLY A 75 2.85 7.94 -8.86
N GLU A 76 4.04 7.39 -8.58
CA GLU A 76 4.19 5.99 -8.14
C GLU A 76 3.90 5.87 -6.64
N LEU A 77 3.07 4.89 -6.31
CA LEU A 77 2.94 4.42 -4.94
C LEU A 77 3.99 3.33 -4.71
N TYR A 78 4.81 3.50 -3.68
CA TYR A 78 5.85 2.56 -3.30
C TYR A 78 5.69 2.13 -1.85
N ILE A 79 5.79 0.83 -1.58
CA ILE A 79 5.93 0.30 -0.23
C ILE A 79 7.03 -0.76 -0.20
N ALA A 80 7.77 -0.83 0.91
CA ALA A 80 8.80 -1.83 1.12
C ALA A 80 8.85 -2.25 2.58
N GLY A 81 9.24 -3.49 2.87
CA GLY A 81 9.37 -3.98 4.23
C GLY A 81 8.75 -5.34 4.49
N ASP A 82 8.95 -5.84 5.71
CA ASP A 82 8.53 -7.18 6.13
C ASP A 82 7.01 -7.38 6.12
N TRP A 83 6.22 -6.31 6.18
CA TRP A 83 4.76 -6.37 6.04
C TRP A 83 4.30 -7.03 4.73
N LEU A 84 5.10 -6.98 3.65
CA LEU A 84 4.81 -7.65 2.38
C LEU A 84 5.00 -9.16 2.53
N THR A 85 6.05 -9.58 3.24
CA THR A 85 6.32 -10.99 3.55
C THR A 85 5.27 -11.54 4.50
N SER A 86 5.01 -10.84 5.61
CA SER A 86 4.04 -11.24 6.63
C SER A 86 2.61 -11.29 6.07
N SER A 87 2.29 -10.44 5.09
CA SER A 87 0.99 -10.46 4.40
C SER A 87 0.90 -11.46 3.25
N GLN A 88 1.97 -12.22 2.97
CA GLN A 88 2.06 -13.13 1.82
C GLN A 88 1.85 -12.42 0.46
N LEU A 89 2.23 -11.14 0.40
CA LEU A 89 2.14 -10.29 -0.80
C LEU A 89 3.43 -10.28 -1.60
N VAL A 90 4.45 -11.05 -1.19
CA VAL A 90 5.75 -11.10 -1.88
C VAL A 90 5.68 -11.83 -3.23
N GLU A 91 4.60 -12.52 -3.58
CA GLU A 91 4.49 -13.24 -4.86
C GLU A 91 3.22 -12.87 -5.63
N GLN A 92 3.32 -12.88 -6.96
CA GLN A 92 2.14 -12.83 -7.81
C GLN A 92 1.50 -14.22 -7.90
N PRO A 93 0.16 -14.29 -7.98
CA PRO A 93 -0.78 -13.16 -8.09
C PRO A 93 -1.28 -12.62 -6.73
N ILE A 94 -1.44 -11.29 -6.65
CA ILE A 94 -2.18 -10.62 -5.56
C ILE A 94 -3.49 -10.02 -6.09
N ASN A 95 -4.47 -9.86 -5.21
CA ASN A 95 -5.69 -9.10 -5.48
C ASN A 95 -5.48 -7.64 -5.05
N ILE A 96 -5.86 -6.70 -5.91
CA ILE A 96 -5.78 -5.27 -5.64
C ILE A 96 -7.15 -4.66 -5.85
N GLU A 97 -7.71 -4.09 -4.80
CA GLU A 97 -8.94 -3.33 -4.83
C GLU A 97 -8.59 -1.84 -4.71
N VAL A 98 -8.97 -1.04 -5.70
CA VAL A 98 -8.75 0.42 -5.68
C VAL A 98 -10.10 1.11 -5.66
N THR A 99 -10.28 1.99 -4.67
CA THR A 99 -11.45 2.85 -4.48
C THR A 99 -10.98 4.27 -4.17
N PRO A 100 -11.85 5.30 -4.29
CA PRO A 100 -11.45 6.67 -3.95
C PRO A 100 -10.86 6.75 -2.54
N GLY A 101 -9.61 7.21 -2.45
CA GLY A 101 -8.86 7.36 -1.21
C GLY A 101 -8.39 6.09 -0.53
N LYS A 102 -8.56 4.90 -1.14
CA LYS A 102 -8.20 3.63 -0.50
C LYS A 102 -7.80 2.54 -1.49
N ILE A 103 -6.71 1.85 -1.17
CA ILE A 103 -6.22 0.66 -1.86
C ILE A 103 -6.15 -0.48 -0.85
N ILE A 104 -6.59 -1.67 -1.25
CA ILE A 104 -6.47 -2.89 -0.43
C ILE A 104 -5.70 -3.93 -1.23
N LEU A 105 -4.61 -4.42 -0.65
CA LEU A 105 -3.76 -5.46 -1.19
C LEU A 105 -4.01 -6.75 -0.41
N LYS A 106 -4.30 -7.84 -1.12
CA LYS A 106 -4.57 -9.15 -0.51
C LYS A 106 -3.84 -10.24 -1.29
N PRO A 107 -3.33 -11.30 -0.64
CA PRO A 107 -2.89 -12.46 -1.37
C PRO A 107 -4.07 -13.00 -2.17
N LYS A 108 -3.82 -13.45 -3.40
CA LYS A 108 -4.86 -14.19 -4.12
C LYS A 108 -5.03 -15.52 -3.38
N LEU A 109 -6.25 -15.84 -3.00
CA LEU A 109 -6.56 -17.16 -2.48
C LEU A 109 -6.29 -18.15 -3.63
N THR A 110 -5.14 -18.81 -3.61
CA THR A 110 -5.01 -20.09 -4.28
C THR A 110 -5.95 -21.00 -3.51
N GLU A 111 -7.02 -21.47 -4.15
CA GLU A 111 -7.82 -22.55 -3.57
C GLU A 111 -6.87 -23.74 -3.35
N LEU A 112 -6.35 -23.88 -2.12
CA LEU A 112 -5.82 -25.15 -1.64
C LEU A 112 -7.04 -26.02 -1.34
N LEU A 113 -7.71 -26.43 -2.41
CA LEU A 113 -8.72 -27.48 -2.42
C LEU A 113 -8.28 -28.50 -3.47
N ASP A 114 -7.32 -29.34 -3.08
CA ASP A 114 -7.19 -30.71 -3.57
C ASP A 114 -6.99 -31.63 -2.35
#